data_AF-A0A7S2KSZ9-F1
#
_entry.id   AF-A0A7S2KSZ9-F1
#
_cell.length_a   1.000
_cell.length_b   1.000
_cell.length_c   1.000
_cell.angle_alpha   90.00
_cell.angle_beta   90.00
_cell.angle_gamma   90.00
#
_symmetry.space_group_name_H-M   'P 1'
#
loop_
_entity.id
_entity.type
_entity.pdbx_description
1 polymer ?
#
loop_
_entity_poly.entity_id
_entity_poly.type
_entity_poly.pdbx_seq_one_letter_code
_entity_poly.pdbx_strand_id
1 'polypeptide(L)'
;RNRLMDSIKKISSQTSSGGRKLGLFLSGGVDSSAILQAAALSNVQLDAAITVVIIDPSDEENDTSRRSPDDELYAIEAARLYNDGLLSDSDTHKMKHSIVNFSPAHLIKEYSRPTIKTLALWGYMETRNSLIINAALHEASKLG
;
A
#
# COMPACT_ATOMS: atom_id res chain seq x y z
N ARG A 1 18.65 5.39 -6.87
CA ARG A 1 17.75 6.42 -7.45
C ARG A 1 17.43 6.16 -8.92
N ASN A 2 18.36 6.29 -9.87
CA ASN A 2 18.06 6.17 -11.32
C ASN A 2 17.39 4.83 -11.70
N ARG A 3 17.88 3.70 -11.19
CA ARG A 3 17.27 2.37 -11.41
C ARG A 3 15.80 2.27 -10.96
N LEU A 4 15.44 2.93 -9.85
CA LEU A 4 14.06 2.93 -9.34
C LEU A 4 13.15 3.74 -10.27
N MET A 5 13.62 4.91 -10.69
CA MET A 5 12.91 5.77 -11.66
C MET A 5 12.69 5.04 -12.99
N ASP A 6 13.72 4.37 -13.52
CA ASP A 6 13.64 3.60 -14.75
C ASP A 6 12.64 2.44 -14.63
N SER A 7 12.60 1.79 -13.47
CA SER A 7 11.66 0.70 -13.19
C SER A 7 10.22 1.21 -13.16
N ILE A 8 9.96 2.35 -12.51
CA ILE A 8 8.61 2.95 -12.43
C ILE A 8 8.13 3.39 -13.82
N LYS A 9 8.99 4.04 -14.61
CA LYS A 9 8.66 4.41 -15.99
C LYS A 9 8.36 3.20 -16.86
N LYS A 10 9.13 2.11 -16.71
CA LYS A 10 8.90 0.85 -17.43
C LYS A 10 7.56 0.20 -17.04
N ILE A 11 7.21 0.20 -15.76
CA ILE A 11 5.91 -0.32 -15.30
C ILE A 11 4.77 0.55 -15.86
N SER A 12 4.92 1.87 -15.82
CA SER A 12 3.92 2.82 -16.33
C SER A 12 3.70 2.71 -17.85
N SER A 13 4.75 2.46 -18.64
CA SER A 13 4.60 2.25 -20.08
C SER A 13 3.90 0.93 -20.43
N GLN A 14 3.99 -0.07 -19.54
CA GLN A 14 3.26 -1.33 -19.69
C GLN A 14 1.77 -1.21 -19.32
N THR A 15 1.40 -0.28 -18.43
CA THR A 15 0.00 -0.08 -18.02
C THR A 15 -0.78 0.83 -18.95
N SER A 16 -0.13 1.83 -19.55
CA SER A 16 -0.74 2.81 -20.45
C SER A 16 -1.25 2.24 -21.78
N SER A 17 -0.83 1.03 -22.16
CA SER A 17 -1.29 0.33 -23.38
C SER A 17 -2.61 -0.43 -23.22
N GLY A 18 -3.16 -0.55 -22.00
CA GLY A 18 -4.31 -1.43 -21.74
C GLY A 18 -5.41 -0.85 -20.83
N GLY A 19 -5.42 0.45 -20.56
CA GLY A 19 -6.38 1.06 -19.61
C GLY A 19 -6.23 0.54 -18.18
N ARG A 20 -5.08 -0.04 -17.84
CA ARG A 20 -4.81 -0.57 -16.50
C ARG A 20 -4.41 0.55 -15.57
N LYS A 21 -5.04 0.59 -14.40
CA LYS A 21 -4.70 1.49 -13.32
C LYS A 21 -3.44 1.03 -12.59
N LEU A 22 -2.66 1.98 -12.09
CA LEU A 22 -1.46 1.71 -11.32
C LEU A 22 -1.71 2.03 -9.84
N GLY A 23 -1.62 0.99 -9.00
CA GLY A 23 -1.75 1.10 -7.55
C GLY A 23 -0.42 0.93 -6.82
N LEU A 24 -0.36 1.43 -5.58
CA LEU A 24 0.76 1.26 -4.67
C LEU A 24 0.31 0.66 -3.33
N PHE A 25 1.07 -0.29 -2.79
CA PHE A 25 0.99 -0.62 -1.37
C PHE A 25 1.87 0.35 -0.59
N LEU A 26 1.23 1.16 0.24
CA LEU A 26 1.87 2.26 0.95
C LEU A 26 1.88 1.93 2.44
N SER A 27 3.04 1.57 2.98
CA SER A 27 3.18 1.21 4.40
C SER A 27 3.59 2.40 5.28
N GLY A 28 3.93 3.55 4.70
CA GLY A 28 4.55 4.68 5.41
C GLY A 28 6.06 4.51 5.62
N GLY A 29 6.58 3.29 5.51
CA GLY A 29 8.01 3.01 5.55
C GLY A 29 8.78 3.61 4.37
N VAL A 30 10.09 3.81 4.59
CA VAL A 30 11.01 4.50 3.66
C VAL A 30 10.94 3.97 2.24
N ASP A 31 10.85 2.65 2.05
CA ASP A 31 10.82 2.04 0.72
C ASP A 31 9.55 2.40 -0.06
N SER A 32 8.38 2.30 0.57
CA SER A 32 7.10 2.64 -0.06
C SER A 32 7.00 4.14 -0.38
N SER A 33 7.51 4.98 0.52
CA SER A 33 7.60 6.44 0.34
C SER A 33 8.59 6.82 -0.76
N ALA A 34 9.72 6.10 -0.89
CA ALA A 34 10.67 6.32 -1.97
C ALA A 34 10.10 5.94 -3.35
N ILE A 35 9.30 4.87 -3.42
CA ILE A 35 8.57 4.50 -4.64
C ILE A 35 7.57 5.60 -5.01
N LEU A 36 6.79 6.09 -4.03
CA LEU A 36 5.82 7.15 -4.23
C LEU A 36 6.49 8.44 -4.74
N GLN A 37 7.59 8.86 -4.12
CA GLN A 37 8.38 10.01 -4.56
C GLN A 37 8.96 9.81 -5.97
N ALA A 38 9.46 8.62 -6.26
CA ALA A 38 10.02 8.30 -7.57
C ALA A 38 8.96 8.29 -8.68
N ALA A 39 7.71 7.91 -8.36
CA ALA A 39 6.58 8.06 -9.27
C ALA A 39 6.29 9.54 -9.59
N ALA A 40 6.23 10.39 -8.56
CA ALA A 40 6.03 11.84 -8.73
C ALA A 40 7.13 12.46 -9.61
N LEU A 41 8.41 12.22 -9.29
CA LEU A 41 9.55 12.74 -10.05
C LEU A 41 9.62 12.19 -11.50
N SER A 42 8.98 11.06 -11.77
CA SER A 42 8.95 10.43 -13.10
C SER A 42 7.74 10.86 -13.93
N ASN A 43 6.88 11.72 -13.38
CA ASN A 43 5.56 12.05 -13.93
C ASN A 43 4.69 10.80 -14.19
N VAL A 44 4.78 9.81 -13.29
CA VAL A 44 3.94 8.62 -13.31
C VAL A 44 2.78 8.82 -12.36
N GLN A 45 1.59 8.68 -12.93
CA GLN A 45 0.33 8.85 -12.22
C GLN A 45 -0.09 7.54 -11.56
N LEU A 46 -0.31 7.59 -10.24
CA LEU A 46 -0.88 6.50 -9.47
C LEU A 46 -2.39 6.75 -9.27
N ASP A 47 -3.19 5.72 -9.45
CA ASP A 47 -4.65 5.77 -9.28
C ASP A 47 -5.05 5.53 -7.83
N ALA A 48 -4.33 4.63 -7.15
CA ALA A 48 -4.65 4.22 -5.80
C ALA A 48 -3.41 3.93 -4.95
N ALA A 49 -3.53 4.19 -3.65
CA ALA A 49 -2.64 3.66 -2.62
C ALA A 49 -3.46 2.90 -1.58
N ILE A 50 -2.91 1.80 -1.07
CA ILE A 50 -3.55 1.00 -0.02
C ILE A 50 -2.58 0.82 1.12
N THR A 51 -3.07 1.14 2.31
CA THR A 51 -2.38 0.90 3.58
C THR A 51 -3.19 -0.08 4.38
N VAL A 52 -2.55 -1.15 4.84
CA VAL A 52 -3.16 -2.13 5.72
C VAL A 52 -2.59 -1.93 7.12
N VAL A 53 -3.46 -1.65 8.08
CA VAL A 53 -3.12 -1.43 9.49
C VAL A 53 -3.65 -2.59 10.30
N ILE A 54 -2.80 -3.14 11.16
CA ILE A 54 -3.19 -4.23 12.05
C ILE A 54 -3.50 -3.63 13.42
N ILE A 55 -4.75 -3.75 13.83
CA ILE A 55 -5.26 -3.24 15.10
C ILE A 55 -5.64 -4.42 15.97
N ASP A 56 -4.91 -4.64 17.07
CA ASP A 56 -5.31 -5.61 18.07
C ASP A 56 -6.32 -4.97 19.05
N PRO A 57 -7.58 -5.45 19.09
CA PRO A 57 -8.57 -4.91 20.03
C PRO A 57 -8.18 -5.08 21.50
N SER A 58 -7.26 -5.99 21.87
CA SER A 58 -6.77 -6.09 23.26
C SER A 58 -5.73 -5.03 23.63
N ASP A 59 -5.17 -4.32 22.66
CA ASP A 59 -4.16 -3.28 22.89
C ASP A 59 -4.78 -1.90 23.22
N GLU A 60 -6.11 -1.75 23.17
CA GLU A 60 -6.77 -0.49 23.54
C GLU A 60 -6.73 -0.19 25.05
N GLU A 61 -6.59 -1.21 25.92
CA GLU A 61 -6.70 -1.05 27.38
C GLU A 61 -5.36 -0.91 28.12
N ASN A 62 -4.20 -1.22 27.52
CA ASN A 62 -2.95 -1.33 28.30
C ASN A 62 -1.72 -0.59 27.76
N ASP A 63 -1.70 -0.06 26.54
CA ASP A 63 -0.48 0.62 26.07
C ASP A 63 -0.75 1.58 24.90
N THR A 64 -0.87 2.88 25.20
CA THR A 64 -0.94 3.93 24.17
C THR A 64 0.34 4.05 23.33
N SER A 65 1.41 3.30 23.65
CA SER A 65 2.66 3.24 22.89
C SER A 65 2.75 2.08 21.88
N ARG A 66 1.75 1.19 21.82
CA ARG A 66 1.73 -0.01 20.95
C ARG A 66 0.59 -0.10 19.95
N ARG A 67 -0.22 0.94 19.80
CA ARG A 67 -0.90 1.11 18.51
C ARG A 67 0.21 1.16 17.45
N SER A 68 -0.10 0.84 16.20
CA SER A 68 0.78 1.14 15.07
C SER A 68 0.40 2.51 14.47
N PRO A 69 0.29 3.65 15.23
CA PRO A 69 -0.22 4.89 14.67
C PRO A 69 0.82 5.55 13.77
N ASP A 70 2.12 5.27 13.95
CA ASP A 70 3.17 5.94 13.20
C ASP A 70 3.14 5.53 11.72
N ASP A 71 3.04 4.24 11.41
CA ASP A 71 3.02 3.76 10.02
C ASP A 71 1.77 4.24 9.26
N GLU A 72 0.61 4.27 9.91
CA GLU A 72 -0.63 4.82 9.34
C GLU A 72 -0.48 6.32 9.07
N LEU A 73 -0.01 7.09 10.07
CA LEU A 73 0.19 8.53 9.94
C LEU A 73 1.24 8.87 8.87
N TYR A 74 2.34 8.11 8.78
CA TYR A 74 3.35 8.28 7.75
C TYR A 74 2.82 7.94 6.36
N ALA A 75 1.99 6.90 6.22
CA ALA A 75 1.34 6.57 4.96
C ALA A 75 0.36 7.68 4.52
N ILE A 76 -0.46 8.19 5.46
CA ILE A 76 -1.37 9.32 5.22
C ILE A 76 -0.57 10.54 4.73
N GLU A 77 0.48 10.91 5.46
CA GLU A 77 1.28 12.09 5.14
C GLU A 77 2.01 11.94 3.80
N ALA A 78 2.57 10.75 3.51
CA ALA A 78 3.20 10.47 2.24
C ALA A 78 2.20 10.60 1.07
N ALA A 79 0.99 10.05 1.21
CA ALA A 79 -0.06 10.16 0.21
C ALA A 79 -0.53 11.61 0.00
N ARG A 80 -0.66 12.37 1.10
CA ARG A 80 -1.00 13.79 1.07
C ARG A 80 0.05 14.59 0.30
N LEU A 81 1.32 14.45 0.66
CA LEU A 81 2.44 15.13 0.01
C LEU A 81 2.54 14.79 -1.49
N TYR A 82 2.25 13.54 -1.87
CA TYR A 82 2.19 13.15 -3.29
C TYR A 82 1.08 13.89 -4.03
N ASN A 83 -0.14 13.90 -3.49
CA ASN A 83 -1.28 14.58 -4.10
C ASN A 83 -1.09 16.10 -4.15
N ASP A 84 -0.49 16.70 -3.11
CA ASP A 84 -0.21 18.13 -3.06
C ASP A 84 0.92 18.52 -4.03
N GLY A 85 1.93 17.68 -4.17
CA GLY A 85 3.05 17.90 -5.10
C GLY A 85 2.66 17.82 -6.58
N LEU A 86 1.56 17.14 -6.91
CA LEU A 86 1.00 17.06 -8.26
C LEU A 86 0.17 18.29 -8.67
N LEU A 87 -0.12 19.23 -7.76
CA LEU A 87 -0.98 20.40 -8.02
C LEU A 87 -0.30 21.54 -8.79
N SER A 88 0.74 21.27 -9.58
CA SER A 88 1.22 22.22 -10.58
C SER A 88 0.40 22.05 -11.87
N ASP A 89 -0.63 22.89 -12.00
CA ASP A 89 -1.37 23.23 -13.23
C ASP A 89 -2.50 22.32 -13.76
N SER A 90 -2.85 21.17 -13.15
CA SER A 90 -4.08 20.48 -13.59
C SER A 90 -4.83 19.76 -12.47
N ASP A 91 -6.09 20.15 -12.29
CA ASP A 91 -7.05 19.61 -11.32
C ASP A 91 -7.58 18.21 -11.71
N THR A 92 -6.82 17.44 -12.50
CA THR A 92 -7.41 16.37 -13.32
C THR A 92 -7.26 14.96 -12.74
N HIS A 93 -6.40 14.71 -11.75
CA HIS A 93 -6.30 13.38 -11.13
C HIS A 93 -5.61 13.39 -9.77
N LYS A 94 -6.28 12.85 -8.75
CA LYS A 94 -5.73 12.62 -7.41
C LYS A 94 -5.71 11.12 -7.13
N MET A 95 -4.61 10.65 -6.55
CA MET A 95 -4.49 9.26 -6.10
C MET A 95 -5.46 9.03 -4.94
N LYS A 96 -6.29 7.98 -5.04
CA LYS A 96 -7.17 7.56 -3.95
C LYS A 96 -6.37 6.77 -2.92
N HIS A 97 -6.32 7.23 -1.68
CA HIS A 97 -5.67 6.49 -0.60
C HIS A 97 -6.72 5.78 0.26
N SER A 98 -6.62 4.46 0.37
CA SER A 98 -7.49 3.62 1.20
C SER A 98 -6.69 3.05 2.36
N ILE A 99 -7.17 3.30 3.57
CA ILE A 99 -6.63 2.73 4.81
C ILE A 99 -7.60 1.65 5.27
N VAL A 100 -7.08 0.44 5.46
CA VAL A 100 -7.89 -0.71 5.83
C VAL A 100 -7.35 -1.30 7.11
N ASN A 101 -8.26 -1.42 8.08
CA ASN A 101 -7.94 -1.88 9.42
C ASN A 101 -8.39 -3.32 9.59
N PHE A 102 -7.46 -4.20 9.99
CA PHE A 102 -7.76 -5.59 10.30
C PHE A 102 -7.29 -5.94 11.70
N SER A 103 -8.05 -6.81 12.37
CA SER A 103 -7.51 -7.49 13.55
C SER A 103 -6.65 -8.69 13.14
N PRO A 104 -5.68 -9.11 13.96
CA PRO A 104 -4.93 -10.34 13.72
C PRO A 104 -5.84 -11.55 13.49
N ALA A 105 -6.91 -11.66 14.29
CA ALA A 105 -7.90 -12.73 14.16
C ALA A 105 -8.63 -12.71 12.81
N HIS A 106 -8.99 -11.52 12.31
CA HIS A 106 -9.60 -11.36 11.00
C HIS A 106 -8.63 -11.81 9.90
N LEU A 107 -7.37 -11.35 9.95
CA LEU A 107 -6.36 -11.73 8.96
C LEU A 107 -6.18 -13.25 8.87
N ILE A 108 -6.07 -13.89 10.03
CA ILE A 108 -5.88 -15.33 10.10
C ILE A 108 -7.09 -16.07 9.53
N LYS A 109 -8.30 -15.67 9.93
CA LYS A 109 -9.55 -16.33 9.53
C LYS A 109 -9.80 -16.23 8.03
N GLU A 110 -9.60 -15.05 7.44
CA GLU A 110 -9.95 -14.81 6.04
C GLU A 110 -8.83 -15.18 5.08
N TYR A 111 -7.58 -14.82 5.39
CA TYR A 111 -6.50 -14.84 4.40
C TYR A 111 -5.51 -16.00 4.55
N SER A 112 -5.46 -16.73 5.68
CA SER A 112 -4.46 -17.80 5.87
C SER A 112 -4.53 -18.90 4.83
N ARG A 113 -5.72 -19.48 4.63
CA ARG A 113 -5.88 -20.61 3.73
C ARG A 113 -5.61 -20.22 2.26
N PRO A 114 -6.15 -19.09 1.74
CA PRO A 114 -5.78 -18.60 0.42
C PRO A 114 -4.27 -18.32 0.28
N THR A 115 -3.65 -17.66 1.26
CA THR A 115 -2.23 -17.29 1.21
C THR A 115 -1.31 -18.53 1.17
N ILE A 116 -1.54 -19.51 2.05
CA ILE A 116 -0.74 -20.74 2.09
C ILE A 116 -0.89 -21.53 0.78
N LYS A 117 -2.13 -21.62 0.25
CA LYS A 117 -2.39 -22.34 -1.00
C LYS A 117 -1.68 -21.68 -2.19
N THR A 118 -1.67 -20.35 -2.26
CA THR A 118 -1.09 -19.59 -3.38
C THR A 118 0.43 -19.62 -3.34
N LEU A 119 1.03 -19.44 -2.16
CA LEU A 119 2.48 -19.31 -2.05
C LEU A 119 3.19 -20.66 -1.89
N ALA A 120 2.47 -21.71 -1.46
CA ALA A 120 3.05 -22.99 -1.09
C ALA A 120 4.21 -22.86 -0.07
N LEU A 121 4.12 -21.83 0.79
CA LEU A 121 5.10 -21.52 1.85
C LEU A 121 4.53 -21.89 3.22
N TRP A 122 5.43 -22.31 4.11
CA TRP A 122 5.11 -22.71 5.48
C TRP A 122 5.95 -21.97 6.54
N GLY A 123 6.79 -21.02 6.10
CA GLY A 123 7.61 -20.19 6.98
C GLY A 123 6.76 -19.15 7.70
N TYR A 124 7.06 -18.92 8.99
CA TYR A 124 6.27 -18.03 9.85
C TYR A 124 6.29 -16.58 9.36
N MET A 125 7.48 -16.05 9.05
CA MET A 125 7.64 -14.64 8.66
C MET A 125 7.07 -14.36 7.28
N GLU A 126 7.29 -15.27 6.34
CA GLU A 126 6.79 -15.21 4.97
C GLU A 126 5.27 -15.27 4.96
N THR A 127 4.69 -16.18 5.75
CA THR A 127 3.23 -16.30 5.88
C THR A 127 2.66 -15.01 6.45
N ARG A 128 3.22 -14.48 7.55
CA ARG A 128 2.73 -13.26 8.20
C ARG A 128 2.68 -12.07 7.24
N ASN A 129 3.78 -11.76 6.55
CA ASN A 129 3.84 -10.63 5.63
C ASN A 129 2.90 -10.84 4.43
N SER A 130 2.77 -12.09 3.98
CA SER A 130 1.91 -12.43 2.85
C SER A 130 0.41 -12.34 3.18
N LEU A 131 0.00 -12.50 4.44
CA LEU A 131 -1.39 -12.22 4.85
C LEU A 131 -1.74 -10.75 4.61
N ILE A 132 -0.83 -9.85 4.98
CA ILE A 132 -1.00 -8.40 4.82
C ILE A 132 -1.07 -8.05 3.32
N ILE A 133 -0.18 -8.62 2.51
CA ILE A 133 -0.17 -8.39 1.06
C ILE A 133 -1.44 -8.94 0.40
N ASN A 134 -1.90 -10.14 0.80
CA ASN A 134 -3.13 -10.72 0.28
C ASN A 134 -4.37 -9.88 0.63
N ALA A 135 -4.44 -9.40 1.87
CA ALA A 135 -5.47 -8.46 2.29
C ALA A 135 -5.42 -7.16 1.47
N ALA A 136 -4.24 -6.57 1.28
CA ALA A 136 -4.06 -5.37 0.45
C ALA A 136 -4.51 -5.60 -1.00
N LEU A 137 -4.19 -6.75 -1.61
CA LEU A 137 -4.63 -7.12 -2.95
C LEU A 137 -6.16 -7.29 -3.03
N HIS A 138 -6.76 -7.90 -2.02
CA HIS A 138 -8.21 -8.06 -1.95
C HIS A 138 -8.90 -6.69 -1.87
N GLU A 139 -8.41 -5.78 -1.03
CA GLU A 139 -8.94 -4.41 -0.96
C GLU A 139 -8.70 -3.63 -2.25
N ALA A 140 -7.57 -3.84 -2.92
CA ALA A 140 -7.30 -3.24 -4.23
C ALA A 140 -8.34 -3.61 -5.27
N SER A 141 -8.76 -4.87 -5.28
CA SER A 141 -9.77 -5.37 -6.23
C SER A 141 -11.13 -4.66 -6.10
N LYS A 142 -11.41 -4.05 -4.94
CA LYS A 142 -12.66 -3.31 -4.69
C LYS A 142 -12.62 -1.86 -5.19
N LEU A 143 -11.43 -1.33 -5.50
CA LEU A 143 -11.24 0.06 -5.93
C LEU A 143 -11.46 0.28 -7.45
N GLY A 144 -11.71 -0.81 -8.19
CA GLY A 144 -11.96 -0.82 -9.64
C GLY A 144 -10.73 -0.46 -10.47
#